data_AF-T0CVB6-F1
#
_entry.id   AF-T0CVB6-F1
#
_cell.length_a   1.000
_cell.length_b   1.000
_cell.length_c   1.000
_cell.angle_alpha   90.00
_cell.angle_beta   90.00
_cell.angle_gamma   90.00
#
_symmetry.space_group_name_H-M   'P 1'
#
loop_
_entity.id
_entity.type
_entity.pdbx_description
1 polymer ?
#
loop_
_entity_poly.entity_id
_entity_poly.type
_entity_poly.pdbx_seq_one_letter_code
_entity_poly.pdbx_strand_id
1 'polypeptide(L)'
;MLSEHPEIQIKDAIHHYNMDVFNRCEVNGAVLLTLDGWEDVHPSLVTIPVDWAYAIPYGAQYFAESSNNVQRFLKACQEADIHVP
;
A
#
# COMPACT_ATOMS: atom_id res chain seq x y z
N MET A 1 17.27 -14.92 1.36
CA MET A 1 17.19 -13.45 1.30
C MET A 1 17.34 -12.79 2.67
N LEU A 2 16.34 -12.75 3.56
CA LEU A 2 16.54 -12.16 4.91
C LEU A 2 17.52 -12.94 5.80
N SER A 3 17.54 -14.27 5.66
CA SER A 3 18.52 -15.14 6.33
C SER A 3 19.96 -14.92 5.88
N GLU A 4 20.17 -14.27 4.73
CA GLU A 4 21.49 -14.00 4.14
C GLU A 4 21.97 -12.58 4.44
N HIS A 5 21.12 -11.74 5.06
CA HIS A 5 21.37 -10.33 5.38
C HIS A 5 20.88 -9.98 6.80
N PRO A 6 21.56 -10.47 7.85
CA PRO A 6 21.15 -10.29 9.25
C PRO A 6 21.16 -8.83 9.72
N GLU A 7 21.85 -7.94 9.02
CA GLU A 7 21.85 -6.50 9.24
C GLU A 7 20.49 -5.85 8.95
N ILE A 8 19.65 -6.49 8.13
CA ILE A 8 18.30 -6.00 7.80
C ILE A 8 17.34 -6.37 8.93
N GLN A 9 16.91 -5.36 9.69
CA GLN A 9 15.91 -5.51 10.74
C GLN A 9 14.54 -5.08 10.26
N ILE A 10 13.60 -6.02 10.16
CA ILE A 10 12.19 -5.71 9.87
C ILE A 10 11.53 -5.19 11.15
N LYS A 11 10.88 -4.03 11.04
CA LYS A 11 10.04 -3.47 12.10
C LYS A 11 8.59 -3.48 11.62
N ASP A 12 7.72 -4.16 12.35
CA ASP A 12 6.29 -4.17 12.03
C ASP A 12 5.68 -2.79 12.30
N ALA A 13 4.89 -2.30 11.35
CA ALA A 13 4.03 -1.16 11.54
C ALA A 13 2.76 -1.56 12.30
N ILE A 14 2.22 -0.65 13.11
CA ILE A 14 0.98 -0.89 13.85
C ILE A 14 -0.16 -0.96 12.83
N HIS A 15 -0.87 -2.10 12.73
CA HIS A 15 -2.16 -2.41 12.07
C HIS A 15 -2.60 -1.63 10.80
N HIS A 16 -2.49 -0.31 10.75
CA HIS A 16 -2.84 0.55 9.63
C HIS A 16 -1.61 1.36 9.17
N TYR A 17 -1.37 1.34 7.87
CA TYR A 17 -0.35 2.15 7.24
C TYR A 17 -0.87 3.58 7.06
N ASN A 18 -0.44 4.51 7.93
CA ASN A 18 -0.94 5.89 7.98
C ASN A 18 0.21 6.89 8.27
N MET A 19 -0.13 8.18 8.37
CA MET A 19 0.84 9.25 8.68
C MET A 19 1.67 9.00 9.96
N ASP A 20 1.16 8.26 10.96
CA ASP A 20 1.93 7.96 12.16
C ASP A 20 3.10 7.02 11.87
N VAL A 21 2.95 6.09 10.92
CA VAL A 21 4.03 5.21 10.45
C VAL A 21 5.11 6.04 9.76
N PHE A 22 4.71 6.99 8.89
CA PHE A 22 5.64 7.90 8.23
C PHE A 22 6.41 8.77 9.23
N ASN A 23 5.73 9.37 10.20
CA ASN A 23 6.34 10.18 11.25
C ASN A 23 7.36 9.38 12.06
N ARG A 24 7.06 8.11 12.39
CA ARG A 24 8.02 7.23 13.07
C ARG A 24 9.24 6.91 12.21
N CYS A 25 9.06 6.71 10.91
CA CYS A 25 10.19 6.46 10.00
C CYS A 25 11.11 7.67 9.90
N GLU A 26 10.54 8.87 9.79
CA GLU A 26 11.29 10.13 9.78
C GLU A 26 12.10 10.30 11.06
N VAL A 27 11.45 10.21 12.23
CA VAL A 27 12.09 10.38 13.54
C VAL A 27 13.22 9.38 13.79
N ASN A 28 13.08 8.15 13.30
CA ASN A 28 14.06 7.08 13.54
C ASN A 28 15.07 6.91 12.39
N GLY A 29 15.00 7.71 11.33
CA GLY A 29 15.83 7.56 10.13
C GLY A 29 15.67 6.20 9.43
N ALA A 30 14.48 5.61 9.50
CA ALA A 30 14.19 4.30 8.90
C ALA A 30 13.72 4.44 7.45
N VAL A 31 14.18 3.54 6.58
CA VAL A 31 13.64 3.40 5.23
C VAL A 31 12.26 2.75 5.30
N LEU A 32 11.34 3.24 4.47
CA LEU A 32 9.96 2.80 4.43
C LEU A 32 9.62 2.29 3.03
N LEU A 33 9.08 1.07 2.95
CA LEU A 33 8.53 0.52 1.71
C LEU A 33 7.06 0.92 1.60
N THR A 34 6.71 1.68 0.58
CA THR A 34 5.36 2.22 0.33
C THR A 34 4.75 1.66 -0.96
N LEU A 35 3.43 1.77 -1.10
CA LEU A 35 2.74 1.59 -2.39
C LEU A 35 2.83 2.87 -3.21
N ASP A 36 2.75 2.77 -4.54
CA ASP A 36 2.82 3.89 -5.49
C ASP A 36 1.81 5.00 -5.18
N GLY A 37 0.62 4.65 -4.65
CA GLY A 37 -0.40 5.64 -4.28
C GLY A 37 0.00 6.59 -3.13
N TRP A 38 1.14 6.35 -2.47
CA TRP A 38 1.73 7.24 -1.47
C TRP A 38 2.88 8.11 -2.03
N GLU A 39 3.14 8.04 -3.33
CA GLU A 39 4.02 8.98 -4.00
C GLU A 39 3.57 10.42 -3.73
N ASP A 40 4.52 11.29 -3.39
CA ASP A 40 4.29 12.71 -3.07
C ASP A 40 3.32 13.01 -1.93
N VAL A 41 3.00 12.04 -1.07
CA VAL A 41 2.10 12.26 0.09
C VAL A 41 2.62 13.36 1.03
N HIS A 42 3.93 13.57 1.09
CA HIS A 42 4.54 14.59 1.92
C HIS A 42 5.82 15.16 1.28
N PRO A 43 6.00 16.50 1.22
CA PRO A 43 7.17 17.13 0.58
C PRO A 43 8.53 16.74 1.16
N SER A 44 8.57 16.31 2.43
CA SER A 44 9.81 15.87 3.08
C SER A 44 10.14 14.40 2.86
N LEU A 45 9.34 13.66 2.11
CA LEU A 45 9.59 12.27 1.76
C LEU A 45 10.00 12.18 0.29
N VAL A 46 11.15 11.55 0.04
CA VAL A 46 11.60 11.26 -1.31
C VAL A 46 11.36 9.79 -1.58
N THR A 47 10.50 9.49 -2.55
CA THR A 47 10.24 8.12 -3.00
C THR A 47 11.28 7.73 -4.06
N ILE A 48 11.85 6.54 -3.92
CA ILE A 48 12.75 5.96 -4.94
C ILE A 48 12.04 4.74 -5.52
N PRO A 49 11.74 4.70 -6.83
CA PRO A 49 11.07 3.57 -7.43
C PRO A 49 11.97 2.33 -7.39
N VAL A 50 11.35 1.17 -7.24
CA VAL A 50 12.06 -0.09 -7.10
C VAL A 50 11.65 -1.02 -8.24
N ASP A 51 12.64 -1.59 -8.94
CA ASP A 51 12.42 -2.52 -10.05
C ASP A 51 12.38 -3.97 -9.56
N TRP A 52 11.24 -4.36 -8.98
CA TRP A 52 10.98 -5.72 -8.53
C TRP A 52 9.85 -6.36 -9.33
N ALA A 53 10.01 -7.63 -9.70
CA ALA A 53 8.95 -8.44 -10.30
C ALA A 53 7.95 -8.95 -9.23
N TYR A 54 7.46 -8.05 -8.37
CA TYR A 54 6.52 -8.37 -7.29
C TYR A 54 5.37 -7.36 -7.29
N ALA A 55 4.14 -7.87 -7.21
CA ALA A 55 2.94 -7.06 -7.14
C ALA A 55 2.13 -7.42 -5.89
N ILE A 56 1.53 -6.41 -5.27
CA ILE A 56 0.65 -6.59 -4.11
C ILE A 56 -0.80 -6.63 -4.62
N PRO A 57 -1.58 -7.69 -4.34
CA PRO A 57 -2.99 -7.71 -4.70
C PRO A 57 -3.74 -6.63 -3.91
N TYR A 58 -4.53 -5.82 -4.61
CA TYR A 58 -5.33 -4.75 -4.01
C TYR A 58 -6.75 -4.77 -4.57
N GLY A 59 -7.69 -4.14 -3.86
CA GLY A 59 -9.08 -4.19 -4.27
C GLY A 59 -10.08 -3.53 -3.35
N ALA A 60 -11.32 -3.42 -3.83
CA ALA A 60 -12.43 -2.97 -3.02
C ALA A 60 -12.91 -4.09 -2.09
N GLN A 61 -13.14 -3.77 -0.83
CA GLN A 61 -13.78 -4.68 0.12
C GLN A 61 -15.28 -4.38 0.18
N TYR A 62 -16.11 -5.41 -0.01
CA TYR A 62 -17.57 -5.31 0.06
C TYR A 62 -18.18 -6.59 0.64
N PHE A 63 -19.39 -6.48 1.20
CA PHE A 63 -20.13 -7.64 1.66
C PHE A 63 -20.58 -8.50 0.48
N ALA A 64 -20.52 -9.83 0.63
CA ALA A 64 -20.97 -10.77 -0.40
C ALA A 64 -22.45 -10.52 -0.79
N GLU A 65 -23.30 -10.26 0.21
CA GLU A 65 -24.69 -9.81 0.02
C GLU A 65 -24.76 -8.29 -0.10
N SER A 66 -24.22 -7.74 -1.19
CA SER A 66 -24.24 -6.29 -1.43
C SER A 66 -25.48 -5.83 -2.19
N SER A 67 -25.87 -4.57 -1.96
CA SER A 67 -27.04 -3.98 -2.62
C SER A 67 -26.84 -3.83 -4.13
N ASN A 68 -27.94 -3.68 -4.88
CA ASN A 68 -27.89 -3.46 -6.32
C ASN A 68 -27.02 -2.24 -6.71
N ASN A 69 -27.01 -1.19 -5.87
CA ASN A 69 -26.18 0.00 -6.11
C ASN A 69 -24.68 -0.32 -6.00
N VAL A 70 -24.27 -1.15 -5.02
CA VAL A 70 -22.88 -1.58 -4.89
C VAL A 70 -22.48 -2.43 -6.08
N GLN A 71 -23.30 -3.39 -6.49
CA GLN A 71 -23.06 -4.23 -7.66
C GLN A 71 -22.89 -3.41 -8.96
N ARG A 72 -23.73 -2.38 -9.14
CA ARG A 72 -23.61 -1.44 -10.27
C ARG A 72 -22.31 -0.65 -10.24
N PHE A 73 -21.88 -0.20 -9.06
CA PHE A 73 -20.62 0.51 -8.90
C PHE A 73 -19.42 -0.39 -9.22
N LEU A 74 -19.37 -1.61 -8.67
CA LEU A 74 -18.30 -2.57 -8.94
C LEU A 74 -18.19 -2.87 -10.44
N LYS A 75 -19.33 -3.05 -11.14
CA LYS A 75 -19.37 -3.23 -12.59
C LYS A 75 -18.81 -2.03 -13.35
N ALA A 76 -19.19 -0.81 -12.95
CA ALA A 76 -18.68 0.41 -13.58
C ALA A 76 -17.15 0.56 -13.39
N CYS A 77 -16.62 0.17 -12.23
CA CYS A 77 -15.17 0.15 -12.00
C CYS A 77 -14.46 -0.84 -12.92
N GLN A 78 -15.01 -2.06 -13.10
CA GLN A 78 -14.46 -3.06 -14.02
C GLN A 78 -14.46 -2.57 -15.48
N GLU A 79 -15.52 -1.88 -15.91
CA GLU A 79 -15.61 -1.30 -17.27
C GLU A 79 -14.62 -0.14 -17.48
N ALA A 80 -14.26 0.57 -16.42
CA ALA A 80 -13.30 1.67 -16.44
C ALA A 80 -11.83 1.23 -16.30
N ASP A 81 -11.55 -0.08 -16.33
CA ASP A 81 -10.23 -0.68 -16.07
C ASP A 81 -9.65 -0.32 -14.68
N ILE A 82 -10.54 0.00 -13.73
CA ILE A 82 -10.18 0.14 -12.32
C ILE A 82 -10.21 -1.26 -11.73
N HIS A 83 -9.07 -1.76 -11.26
CA HIS A 83 -8.98 -3.10 -10.70
C HIS A 83 -9.85 -3.22 -9.43
N VAL A 84 -10.91 -4.04 -9.53
CA VAL A 84 -11.82 -4.36 -8.43
C VAL A 84 -11.98 -5.89 -8.40
N PRO A 85 -11.39 -6.59 -7.42
CA PRO A 85 -11.53 -8.04 -7.27
C PRO A 85 -12.92 -8.47 -6.80
#